data_AF-A0A6N6VKF4-F1
#
_entry.id   AF-A0A6N6VKF4-F1
#
_cell.length_a   1.000
_cell.length_b   1.000
_cell.length_c   1.000
_cell.angle_alpha   90.00
_cell.angle_beta   90.00
_cell.angle_gamma   90.00
#
_symmetry.space_group_name_H-M   'P 1'
#
loop_
_entity.id
_entity.type
_entity.pdbx_description
1 polymer ?
#
loop_
_entity_poly.entity_id
_entity_poly.type
_entity_poly.pdbx_seq_one_letter_code
_entity_poly.pdbx_strand_id
1 'polypeptide(L)' 'MAVPLDLEAYLDAASVIVGLPIAPEYRAEVLANLQRTTAIAAAVLEFPMSDEEEESASVFCPGEAE' A
#
# COMPACT_ATOMS: atom_id res chain seq x y z
N MET A 1 -8.38 -15.04 9.81
CA MET A 1 -9.34 -13.94 10.02
C MET A 1 -8.63 -12.65 9.64
N ALA A 2 -9.08 -11.94 8.62
CA ALA A 2 -8.55 -10.62 8.32
C ALA A 2 -8.87 -9.70 9.51
N VAL A 3 -7.85 -9.00 10.03
CA VAL A 3 -8.07 -7.94 11.02
C VAL A 3 -8.76 -6.79 10.28
N PRO A 4 -9.89 -6.26 10.80
CA PRO A 4 -10.51 -5.07 10.21
C PRO A 4 -9.49 -3.94 10.15
N LEU A 5 -9.29 -3.36 8.97
CA LEU A 5 -8.32 -2.31 8.77
C LEU A 5 -8.86 -0.99 9.33
N ASP A 6 -8.30 -0.54 10.45
CA ASP A 6 -8.52 0.81 10.96
C ASP A 6 -7.58 1.78 10.23
N LEU A 7 -8.13 2.48 9.24
CA LEU A 7 -7.37 3.39 8.39
C LEU A 7 -6.88 4.64 9.12
N GLU A 8 -7.57 5.07 10.18
CA GLU A 8 -7.13 6.24 10.94
C GLU A 8 -5.94 5.88 11.83
N ALA A 9 -6.04 4.77 12.55
CA ALA A 9 -4.92 4.26 13.35
C ALA A 9 -3.69 3.95 12.47
N TYR A 10 -3.91 3.37 11.29
CA TYR A 10 -2.85 3.14 10.32
C TYR A 10 -2.23 4.44 9.83
N LEU A 11 -3.05 5.43 9.44
CA LEU A 11 -2.57 6.72 8.94
C LEU A 11 -1.65 7.41 9.96
N ASP A 12 -2.12 7.49 11.21
CA ASP A 12 -1.37 8.15 12.28
C ASP A 12 -0.05 7.41 12.56
N ALA A 13 -0.07 6.07 12.67
CA ALA A 13 1.14 5.28 12.89
C ALA A 13 2.12 5.33 11.71
N ALA A 14 1.62 5.21 10.47
CA ALA A 14 2.45 5.23 9.27
C ALA A 14 3.13 6.59 9.06
N SER A 15 2.43 7.70 9.35
CA SER A 15 3.01 9.04 9.25
C SER A 15 4.23 9.22 10.15
N VAL A 16 4.21 8.62 11.35
CA VAL A 16 5.33 8.62 12.29
C VAL A 16 6.47 7.74 11.79
N ILE A 17 6.17 6.51 11.35
CA ILE A 17 7.18 5.54 10.89
C ILE A 17 7.94 6.05 9.67
N VAL A 18 7.25 6.65 8.70
CA VAL A 18 7.85 7.18 7.46
C VAL A 18 8.55 8.54 7.71
N GLY A 19 8.35 9.14 8.89
CA GLY A 19 8.92 10.45 9.23
C GLY A 19 8.28 11.61 8.47
N LEU A 20 7.03 11.45 8.04
CA LEU A 20 6.26 12.46 7.31
C LEU A 20 5.01 12.84 8.12
N PRO A 21 5.14 13.75 9.11
CA PRO A 21 4.00 14.21 9.89
C PRO A 21 3.00 14.95 9.00
N ILE A 22 1.72 14.61 9.14
CA ILE A 22 0.63 15.21 8.37
C ILE A 22 0.15 16.45 9.11
N ALA A 23 0.17 17.60 8.45
CA ALA A 23 -0.38 18.82 9.03
C ALA A 23 -1.89 18.63 9.29
N PRO A 24 -2.44 19.12 10.42
CA PRO A 24 -3.83 18.86 10.80
C PRO A 24 -4.86 19.23 9.73
N GLU A 25 -4.61 20.31 8.99
CA GLU A 25 -5.44 20.78 7.88
C GLU A 25 -5.55 19.77 6.73
N TYR A 26 -4.54 18.91 6.54
CA TYR A 26 -4.50 17.93 5.45
C TYR A 26 -4.94 16.52 5.86
N ARG A 27 -5.07 16.24 7.18
CA ARG A 27 -5.33 14.88 7.68
C ARG A 27 -6.58 14.26 7.07
N ALA A 28 -7.65 15.05 6.95
CA ALA A 28 -8.92 14.58 6.40
C ALA A 28 -8.81 14.18 4.92
N GLU A 29 -8.09 14.95 4.10
CA GLU A 29 -7.95 14.64 2.67
C GLU A 29 -6.97 13.48 2.42
N VAL A 30 -5.90 13.38 3.21
CA VAL A 30 -4.99 12.22 3.15
C VAL A 30 -5.74 10.94 3.52
N LEU A 31 -6.56 10.96 4.58
CA LEU A 31 -7.41 9.84 4.95
C LEU A 31 -8.39 9.46 3.83
N ALA A 32 -9.05 10.43 3.21
CA ALA A 32 -9.97 10.20 2.10
C ALA A 32 -9.27 9.55 0.89
N ASN A 33 -8.03 9.95 0.60
CA ASN A 33 -7.24 9.33 -0.46
C ASN A 33 -6.83 7.90 -0.09
N LEU A 34 -6.43 7.66 1.15
CA LEU A 34 -6.09 6.32 1.63
C LEU A 34 -7.30 5.36 1.54
N GLN A 35 -8.51 5.83 1.87
CA GLN A 35 -9.75 5.07 1.71
C GLN A 35 -10.00 4.68 0.24
N ARG A 36 -9.81 5.62 -0.70
CA ARG A 36 -9.95 5.35 -2.14
C ARG A 36 -8.91 4.36 -2.64
N THR A 37 -7.65 4.50 -2.22
CA THR A 37 -6.58 3.55 -2.56
C THR A 37 -6.86 2.16 -2.01
N THR A 38 -7.45 2.05 -0.81
CA THR A 38 -7.85 0.75 -0.23
C THR A 38 -8.91 0.06 -1.10
N ALA A 39 -9.88 0.80 -1.65
CA ALA A 39 -10.87 0.25 -2.56
C ALA A 39 -10.26 -0.25 -3.88
N ILE A 40 -9.26 0.47 -4.42
CA ILE A 40 -8.52 0.03 -5.61
C ILE A 40 -7.69 -1.22 -5.29
N ALA A 41 -7.01 -1.24 -4.14
CA ALA A 41 -6.20 -2.37 -3.71
C ALA A 41 -7.03 -3.64 -3.52
N ALA A 42 -8.28 -3.53 -3.06
CA ALA A 42 -9.17 -4.68 -2.91
C ALA A 42 -9.34 -5.45 -4.23
N ALA A 43 -9.56 -4.75 -5.34
CA ALA A 43 -9.67 -5.38 -6.66
C ALA A 43 -8.36 -6.07 -7.11
N VAL A 44 -7.20 -5.56 -6.69
CA VAL A 44 -5.90 -6.17 -6.99
C VAL A 44 -5.64 -7.41 -6.13
N LEU A 45 -6.05 -7.40 -4.86
CA LEU A 45 -5.88 -8.52 -3.94
C LEU A 45 -6.83 -9.69 -4.21
N GLU A 46 -7.86 -9.49 -5.04
CA GLU A 46 -8.77 -10.55 -5.48
C GLU A 46 -8.18 -11.44 -6.59
N PHE A 47 -7.11 -11.01 -7.27
CA PHE A 47 -6.42 -11.86 -8.25
C PHE A 47 -5.76 -13.03 -7.51
N PRO A 48 -6.01 -14.29 -7.94
CA PRO A 48 -5.35 -15.44 -7.34
C PRO A 48 -3.87 -15.39 -7.68
N MET A 49 -3.01 -15.31 -6.66
CA MET A 49 -1.57 -15.29 -6.85
C MET A 49 -0.92 -16.64 -6.54
N SER A 50 0.03 -17.04 -7.38
CA SER A 50 0.81 -18.28 -7.28
C SER A 50 2.28 -17.96 -7.06
N ASP A 51 2.81 -18.33 -5.89
CA ASP A 51 4.23 -18.11 -5.53
C ASP A 51 5.21 -18.81 -6.50
N GLU A 52 4.75 -19.83 -7.24
CA GLU A 52 5.57 -20.62 -8.17
C GLU A 52 5.54 -20.10 -9.61
N GLU A 53 4.44 -19.46 -10.01
CA GLU A 53 4.18 -19.08 -11.42
C GLU A 53 4.30 -17.58 -11.65
N GLU A 54 4.16 -16.76 -10.61
CA GLU A 54 4.14 -15.32 -10.71
C GLU A 54 5.34 -14.71 -9.99
N GLU A 55 5.98 -13.76 -10.67
CA GLU A 55 7.10 -12.99 -10.13
C GLU A 55 6.83 -11.49 -10.30
N SER A 56 7.68 -10.66 -9.70
CA SER A 56 7.64 -9.22 -9.96
C SER A 56 7.86 -8.94 -11.44
N ALA A 57 7.08 -8.02 -12.01
CA ALA A 57 7.18 -7.68 -13.44
C ALA A 57 8.58 -7.26 -13.88
N SER A 58 9.38 -6.73 -12.95
CA SER A 58 10.81 -6.50 -13.13
C SER A 58 11.57 -7.34 -12.12
N VAL A 59 12.54 -8.11 -12.61
CA VAL A 59 13.46 -8.92 -11.80
C VAL A 59 14.88 -8.42 -11.99
N PHE A 60 15.67 -8.50 -10.92
CA PHE A 60 17.06 -8.06 -10.96
C PHE A 60 17.90 -8.99 -11.85
N CYS A 61 18.61 -8.42 -12.83
CA CYS A 61 19.57 -9.12 -13.68
C CYS A 61 20.99 -8.57 -13.40
N PRO A 62 21.87 -9.32 -12.72
CA PRO A 62 23.24 -8.88 -12.48
C PRO A 62 24.09 -8.95 -13.76
N GLY A 63 24.19 -7.85 -14.50
CA GLY A 63 24.97 -7.71 -15.74
C GLY A 63 24.30 -6.77 -16.73
N GLU A 64 24.92 -6.49 -17.88
CA GLU A 64 24.25 -5.73 -18.94
C GLU A 64 23.20 -6.63 -19.60
N ALA A 65 21.94 -6.18 -19.55
CA ALA A 65 20.98 -6.57 -20.57
C ALA A 65 21.47 -5.95 -21.88
N GLU A 66 21.99 -6.77 -22.80
CA GLU A 66 22.09 -6.37 -24.21
C GLU A 66 20.70 -6.00 -24.76
#